data_AF-C6LIP9-F1
#
_entry.id   AF-C6LIP9-F1
#
_cell.length_a   1.000
_cell.length_b   1.000
_cell.length_c   1.000
_cell.angle_alpha   90.00
_cell.angle_beta   90.00
_cell.angle_gamma   90.00
#
_symmetry.space_group_name_H-M   'P 1'
#
loop_
_entity.id
_entity.type
_entity.pdbx_description
1 polymer ?
#
loop_
_entity_poly.entity_id
_entity_poly.type
_entity_poly.pdbx_seq_one_letter_code
_entity_poly.pdbx_strand_id
1 'polypeptide(L)' 'MDENNCIGIVVNCMIANVYRTPDIGSRIVTIAECLEKVTVDLGQSTDDWYKVQTEDGVEGFCISEYIALCQN' A
#
# COMPACT_ATOMS: atom_id res chain seq x y z
N MET A 1 -3.89 -17.15 3.96
CA MET A 1 -4.25 -15.73 4.11
C MET A 1 -3.77 -15.36 5.48
N ASP A 2 -2.70 -14.57 5.54
CA ASP A 2 -2.10 -14.16 6.80
C ASP A 2 -3.12 -13.37 7.61
N GLU A 3 -3.12 -13.64 8.91
CA GLU A 3 -4.18 -13.26 9.86
C GLU A 3 -4.31 -11.73 10.05
N ASN A 4 -3.40 -10.96 9.43
CA ASN A 4 -3.23 -9.52 9.61
C ASN A 4 -3.45 -8.70 8.32
N ASN A 5 -4.00 -9.29 7.26
CA ASN A 5 -4.26 -8.55 6.02
C ASN A 5 -5.62 -7.85 6.07
N CYS A 6 -5.67 -6.61 5.60
CA CYS A 6 -6.92 -5.87 5.42
C CYS A 6 -6.98 -5.21 4.04
N ILE A 7 -8.16 -4.73 3.64
CA ILE A 7 -8.33 -3.99 2.39
C ILE A 7 -8.04 -2.51 2.64
N GLY A 8 -7.19 -1.93 1.79
CA GLY A 8 -6.95 -0.50 1.71
C GLY A 8 -7.48 0.07 0.40
N ILE A 9 -7.82 1.36 0.40
CA ILE A 9 -8.18 2.12 -0.80
C ILE A 9 -7.24 3.31 -0.92
N VAL A 10 -6.69 3.55 -2.10
CA VAL A 10 -5.86 4.72 -2.36
C VAL A 10 -6.72 5.99 -2.30
N VAL A 11 -6.34 6.90 -1.41
CA VAL A 11 -7.00 8.18 -1.15
C VAL A 11 -5.97 9.30 -1.05
N ASN A 12 -6.42 10.56 -1.02
CA ASN A 12 -5.59 11.77 -0.83
C ASN A 12 -4.54 12.06 -1.92
N CYS A 13 -4.39 11.21 -2.93
CA CYS A 13 -3.53 11.43 -4.09
C CYS A 13 -4.16 10.82 -5.36
N MET A 14 -3.71 11.27 -6.53
CA MET A 14 -4.10 10.65 -7.82
C MET A 14 -3.28 9.40 -8.12
N ILE A 15 -2.02 9.40 -7.70
CA ILE A 15 -1.04 8.35 -7.96
C ILE A 15 -0.26 8.14 -6.66
N ALA A 16 -0.31 6.92 -6.16
CA ALA A 16 0.48 6.45 -5.04
C ALA A 16 1.63 5.59 -5.57
N ASN A 17 2.87 6.01 -5.34
CA ASN A 17 4.04 5.19 -5.69
C ASN A 17 4.14 4.02 -4.73
N VAL A 18 4.42 2.84 -5.28
CA VAL A 18 4.74 1.63 -4.51
C VAL A 18 6.23 1.38 -4.64
N TYR A 19 6.94 1.48 -3.52
CA TYR A 19 8.38 1.39 -3.41
C TYR A 19 8.81 -0.03 -3.06
N ARG A 20 10.02 -0.45 -3.48
CA ARG A 20 10.54 -1.79 -3.18
C ARG A 20 10.83 -1.99 -1.68
N THR A 21 11.21 -0.92 -1.00
CA THR A 21 11.49 -0.85 0.44
C THR A 21 10.86 0.43 1.01
N PRO A 22 10.60 0.54 2.32
CA PRO A 22 9.99 1.72 2.94
C PRO A 22 10.98 2.89 3.04
N ASP A 23 11.40 3.39 1.88
CA ASP A 23 12.35 4.49 1.71
C ASP A 23 11.97 5.25 0.43
N ILE A 24 11.85 6.58 0.52
CA ILE A 24 11.49 7.46 -0.59
C ILE A 24 12.54 7.46 -1.72
N GLY A 25 13.79 7.11 -1.41
CA GLY A 25 14.86 6.92 -2.40
C GLY A 25 14.88 5.53 -3.05
N SER A 26 13.99 4.62 -2.63
CA SER A 26 13.90 3.27 -3.17
C SER A 26 13.33 3.25 -4.58
N ARG A 27 13.58 2.15 -5.29
CA ARG A 27 13.00 1.91 -6.61
C ARG A 27 11.47 1.80 -6.50
N ILE A 28 10.77 2.54 -7.34
CA ILE A 28 9.33 2.36 -7.57
C ILE A 28 9.13 1.06 -8.36
N VAL A 29 8.31 0.15 -7.83
CA VAL A 29 8.00 -1.15 -8.45
C VAL A 29 6.68 -1.12 -9.22
N THR A 30 5.73 -0.29 -8.79
CA THR A 30 4.49 0.01 -9.50
C THR A 30 3.89 1.32 -8.97
N ILE A 31 2.80 1.76 -9.57
CA ILE A 31 1.92 2.79 -9.04
C ILE A 31 0.55 2.17 -8.73
N ALA A 32 -0.19 2.80 -7.82
CA ALA A 32 -1.62 2.54 -7.60
C ALA A 32 -2.38 3.86 -7.80
N GLU A 33 -3.50 3.82 -8.50
CA GLU A 33 -4.30 5.01 -8.82
C GLU A 33 -5.32 5.32 -7.71
N CYS A 34 -5.80 6.56 -7.67
CA CYS A 34 -6.87 6.95 -6.74
C CYS A 34 -8.08 6.03 -6.85
N LEU A 35 -8.64 5.64 -5.71
CA LEU A 35 -9.75 4.69 -5.57
C LEU A 35 -9.40 3.23 -5.93
N GLU A 36 -8.16 2.93 -6.31
CA GLU A 36 -7.71 1.55 -6.47
C GLU A 36 -7.69 0.83 -5.11
N LYS A 37 -8.08 -0.45 -5.12
CA LYS A 37 -8.02 -1.32 -3.96
C LYS A 37 -6.67 -2.01 -3.89
N VAL A 38 -6.12 -2.05 -2.69
CA VAL A 38 -4.90 -2.79 -2.39
C VAL A 38 -5.14 -3.70 -1.18
N THR A 39 -4.44 -4.82 -1.13
CA THR A 39 -4.34 -5.59 0.11
C THR A 39 -3.19 -5.02 0.94
N VAL A 40 -3.45 -4.73 2.21
CA VAL A 40 -2.46 -4.21 3.15
C VAL A 40 -2.09 -5.30 4.14
N ASP A 41 -0.79 -5.62 4.24
CA ASP A 41 -0.23 -6.51 5.26
C ASP A 41 0.16 -5.66 6.48
N LEU A 42 -0.66 -5.69 7.53
CA LEU A 42 -0.41 -4.91 8.75
C LEU A 42 0.75 -5.47 9.59
N GLY A 43 1.16 -6.73 9.38
CA GLY A 43 2.29 -7.33 10.10
C GLY A 43 3.65 -6.83 9.62
N GLN A 44 3.72 -6.38 8.37
CA GLN A 44 4.95 -5.82 7.76
C GLN A 44 4.88 -4.30 7.55
N SER A 45 3.79 -3.66 7.96
CA SER A 45 3.62 -2.22 7.87
C SER A 45 4.24 -1.49 9.06
N THR A 46 4.54 -0.20 8.87
CA THR A 46 4.94 0.74 9.92
C THR A 46 3.99 1.93 9.93
N ASP A 47 4.16 2.86 10.88
CA ASP A 47 3.30 4.05 11.00
C ASP A 47 3.29 4.90 9.71
N ASP A 48 4.44 5.02 9.04
CA ASP A 48 4.60 5.84 7.83
C ASP A 48 4.41 5.04 6.52
N TRP A 49 4.47 3.71 6.58
CA TRP A 49 4.51 2.86 5.38
C TRP A 49 3.62 1.64 5.51
N TYR A 50 2.69 1.49 4.56
CA TYR A 50 1.96 0.24 4.39
C TYR A 50 2.68 -0.69 3.42
N LYS A 51 2.84 -1.95 3.84
CA LYS A 51 3.16 -3.05 2.92
C LYS A 51 1.88 -3.38 2.15
N VAL A 52 1.89 -3.17 0.84
CA VAL A 52 0.73 -3.32 -0.03
C VAL A 52 0.97 -4.35 -1.13
N GLN A 53 -0.11 -4.96 -1.59
CA GLN A 53 -0.19 -5.75 -2.81
C GLN A 53 -1.32 -5.21 -3.69
N THR A 54 -1.00 -4.83 -4.94
CA THR A 54 -2.01 -4.40 -5.93
C THR A 54 -2.85 -5.57 -6.44
N GLU A 55 -3.96 -5.31 -7.12
CA GLU A 55 -4.82 -6.36 -7.69
C GLU A 55 -4.07 -7.25 -8.70
N ASP A 56 -3.08 -6.68 -9.41
CA ASP A 56 -2.19 -7.40 -10.33
C ASP A 56 -1.11 -8.25 -9.61
N GLY A 57 -1.14 -8.28 -8.27
CA GLY A 57 -0.28 -9.09 -7.44
C GLY A 57 1.10 -8.50 -7.14
N VAL A 58 1.36 -7.25 -7.52
CA VAL A 58 2.65 -6.58 -7.28
C VAL A 58 2.72 -6.10 -5.84
N GLU A 59 3.77 -6.50 -5.12
CA GLU A 59 4.00 -6.09 -3.75
C GLU A 59 5.03 -4.97 -3.61
N GLY A 60 4.83 -4.10 -2.60
CA GLY A 60 5.82 -3.13 -2.15
C GLY A 60 5.30 -2.29 -1.00
N PHE A 61 5.85 -1.08 -0.84
CA PHE A 61 5.54 -0.18 0.27
C PHE A 61 4.97 1.13 -0.24
N CYS A 62 3.89 1.60 0.36
CA CYS A 62 3.26 2.87 0.04
C CYS A 62 3.18 3.75 1.29
N ILE A 63 3.22 5.07 1.12
CA ILE A 63 3.02 6.01 2.24
C ILE A 63 1.63 5.79 2.85
N SER A 64 1.58 5.62 4.16
CA SER A 64 0.35 5.22 4.87
C SER A 64 -0.79 6.25 4.73
N GLU A 65 -0.46 7.54 4.70
CA GLU A 65 -1.42 8.64 4.53
C GLU A 65 -2.21 8.60 3.22
N TYR A 66 -1.72 7.86 2.23
CA TYR A 66 -2.39 7.68 0.94
C TYR A 66 -3.33 6.47 0.91
N ILE A 67 -3.46 5.71 1.99
CA ILE A 67 -4.33 4.52 2.03
C ILE A 67 -5.32 4.64 3.19
N ALA A 68 -6.60 4.64 2.86
CA ALA A 68 -7.66 4.46 3.83
C ALA A 68 -7.87 2.96 4.07
N LEU A 69 -7.68 2.48 5.30
CA LEU A 69 -7.98 1.11 5.67
C LEU A 69 -9.49 0.94 5.80
N CYS A 70 -10.07 0.00 5.05
CA CYS A 70 -11.44 -0.46 5.25
C CYS A 70 -11.44 -1.47 6.41
N GLN A 71 -11.61 -0.99 7.64
CA GLN A 71 -11.86 -1.87 8.79
C GLN A 71 -13.35 -2.21 8.82
N ASN A 72 -13.66 -3.52 8.82
CA ASN A 72 -14.97 -4.04 9.17
C ASN A 72 -15.03 -4.33 10.67
#